data_AF-A0AAU2ENP6-F1
#
_entry.id   AF-A0AAU2ENP6-F1
#
_cell.length_a   1.000
_cell.length_b   1.000
_cell.length_c   1.000
_cell.angle_alpha   90.00
_cell.angle_beta   90.00
_cell.angle_gamma   90.00
#
_symmetry.space_group_name_H-M   'P 1'
#
loop_
_entity.id
_entity.type
_entity.pdbx_description
1 polymer ?
#
loop_
_entity_poly.entity_id
_entity_poly.type
_entity_poly.pdbx_seq_one_letter_code
_entity_poly.pdbx_strand_id
1 'polypeptide(L)' 'MTGNSSTSDQNRDDPATVDPLRSWASAERRRAEELAAALDGIAQHGLPSPEECTPWETLRAGLLAGLEAEGADQRVA' A
#
# COMPACT_ATOMS: atom_id res chain seq x y z
N MET A 1 -41.12 20.67 24.86
CA MET A 1 -40.51 20.04 23.68
C MET A 1 -39.11 19.57 24.08
N THR A 2 -39.03 18.40 24.70
CA THR A 2 -37.77 17.82 25.20
C THR A 2 -37.14 16.98 24.09
N GLY A 3 -35.90 17.32 23.74
CA GLY A 3 -35.13 16.68 22.69
C GLY A 3 -34.83 15.21 23.02
N ASN A 4 -35.01 14.35 22.03
CA ASN A 4 -34.66 12.95 22.10
C ASN A 4 -33.75 12.63 20.92
N SER A 5 -32.47 12.99 21.05
CA SER A 5 -31.43 12.67 20.05
C SER A 5 -30.34 11.73 20.59
N SER A 6 -30.48 11.22 21.82
CA SER A 6 -29.32 10.62 22.52
C SER A 6 -29.14 9.10 22.42
N THR A 7 -29.86 8.38 21.55
CA THR A 7 -29.72 6.90 21.50
C THR A 7 -29.07 6.36 20.23
N SER A 8 -28.96 7.15 19.16
CA SER A 8 -28.43 6.67 17.86
C SER A 8 -26.94 6.94 17.63
N ASP A 9 -26.31 7.84 18.39
CA ASP A 9 -24.88 8.15 18.25
C ASP A 9 -23.97 7.22 19.07
N GLN A 10 -24.47 6.58 20.13
CA GLN A 10 -23.63 5.81 21.06
C GLN A 10 -23.23 4.41 20.55
N ASN A 11 -23.87 3.91 19.49
CA ASN A 11 -23.59 2.60 18.91
C ASN A 11 -22.81 2.68 17.59
N ARG A 12 -22.29 3.87 17.25
CA ARG A 12 -21.78 4.18 15.91
C ARG A 12 -20.31 3.79 15.68
N ASP A 13 -19.53 3.58 16.74
CA ASP A 13 -18.09 3.39 16.63
C ASP A 13 -17.58 2.29 17.59
N ASP A 14 -17.84 1.02 17.27
CA ASP A 14 -17.13 -0.08 17.94
C ASP A 14 -15.62 0.05 17.60
N PRO A 15 -14.74 0.27 18.60
CA PRO A 15 -13.31 0.46 18.35
C PRO A 15 -12.68 -0.72 17.60
N ALA A 16 -13.19 -1.95 17.80
CA ALA A 16 -12.71 -3.13 17.09
C ALA A 16 -12.93 -3.05 15.56
N THR A 17 -13.91 -2.24 15.11
CA THR A 17 -14.21 -2.03 13.69
C THR A 17 -13.60 -0.73 13.16
N VAL A 18 -13.57 0.32 13.99
CA VAL A 18 -13.16 1.66 13.58
C VAL A 18 -11.64 1.82 13.57
N ASP A 19 -10.91 1.20 14.50
CA ASP A 19 -9.46 1.35 14.58
C ASP A 19 -8.73 0.71 13.39
N PRO A 20 -9.11 -0.49 12.91
CA PRO A 20 -8.55 -1.04 11.67
C PRO A 20 -8.80 -0.13 10.45
N LEU A 21 -10.00 0.48 10.36
CA LEU A 21 -10.33 1.41 9.28
C LEU A 21 -9.51 2.69 9.34
N ARG A 22 -9.31 3.25 10.54
CA ARG A 22 -8.44 4.42 10.75
C ARG A 22 -6.99 4.10 10.41
N SER A 23 -6.51 2.94 10.82
CA SER A 23 -5.17 2.44 10.49
C SER A 23 -5.00 2.31 8.98
N TRP A 24 -5.93 1.64 8.30
CA TRP A 24 -5.93 1.52 6.85
C TRP A 24 -5.94 2.89 6.15
N ALA A 25 -6.83 3.80 6.58
CA ALA A 25 -6.90 5.15 6.01
C ALA A 25 -5.62 5.96 6.23
N SER A 26 -4.92 5.74 7.36
CA SER A 26 -3.62 6.36 7.62
C SER A 26 -2.52 5.80 6.73
N ALA A 27 -2.52 4.47 6.52
CA ALA A 27 -1.58 3.80 5.64
C ALA A 27 -1.79 4.24 4.18
N GLU A 28 -3.04 4.41 3.76
CA GLU A 28 -3.39 4.85 2.42
C GLU A 28 -2.99 6.30 2.18
N ARG A 29 -3.21 7.20 3.15
CA ARG A 29 -2.70 8.58 3.07
C ARG A 29 -1.19 8.63 2.94
N ARG A 30 -0.46 7.83 3.74
CA ARG A 30 1.00 7.73 3.63
C ARG A 30 1.44 7.24 2.25
N ARG A 31 0.79 6.22 1.68
CA ARG A 31 1.10 5.74 0.32
C ARG A 31 0.89 6.83 -0.73
N ALA A 32 -0.18 7.62 -0.59
CA ALA A 32 -0.44 8.74 -1.49
C ALA A 32 0.65 9.81 -1.37
N GLU A 33 1.12 10.12 -0.16
CA GLU A 33 2.24 11.04 0.07
C GLU A 33 3.55 10.53 -0.52
N GLU A 34 3.85 9.23 -0.37
CA GLU A 34 5.03 8.58 -0.96
C GLU A 34 5.00 8.64 -2.50
N LEU A 35 3.84 8.37 -3.11
CA LEU A 35 3.67 8.46 -4.56
C LEU A 35 3.81 9.91 -5.05
N ALA A 36 3.21 10.87 -4.35
CA ALA A 36 3.34 12.29 -4.68
C ALA A 36 4.80 12.72 -4.64
N ALA A 37 5.55 12.33 -3.60
CA ALA A 37 6.99 12.60 -3.51
C ALA A 37 7.79 11.98 -4.66
N ALA A 38 7.47 10.75 -5.07
CA ALA A 38 8.11 10.11 -6.20
C ALA A 38 7.84 10.86 -7.52
N LEU A 39 6.60 11.27 -7.75
CA LEU A 39 6.20 12.05 -8.93
C LEU A 39 6.87 13.43 -8.94
N ASP A 40 6.96 14.10 -7.79
CA ASP A 40 7.68 15.36 -7.64
C ASP A 40 9.18 15.18 -7.94
N GLY A 41 9.78 14.06 -7.52
CA GLY A 41 11.16 13.71 -7.87
C GLY A 41 11.35 13.55 -9.38
N ILE A 42 10.43 12.85 -10.06
CA ILE A 42 10.46 12.69 -11.52
C ILE A 42 10.26 14.03 -12.23
N ALA A 43 9.36 14.89 -11.73
CA ALA A 43 9.15 16.21 -12.31
C ALA A 43 10.39 17.11 -12.19
N GLN A 44 11.13 17.00 -11.07
CA GLN A 44 12.32 17.80 -10.82
C GLN A 44 13.58 17.29 -11.54
N HIS A 45 13.71 15.98 -11.69
CA HIS A 45 14.96 15.35 -12.15
C HIS A 45 14.83 14.62 -13.50
N GLY A 46 13.61 14.47 -14.01
CA GLY A 46 13.34 13.62 -15.18
C GLY A 46 13.37 12.14 -14.83
N LEU A 47 13.23 11.30 -15.87
CA LEU A 47 13.44 9.86 -15.75
C LEU A 47 14.94 9.54 -15.92
N PRO A 48 15.45 8.47 -15.27
CA PRO A 48 16.80 7.98 -15.52
C PRO A 48 16.97 7.58 -16.98
N SER A 49 18.20 7.64 -17.48
CA SER A 49 18.48 7.20 -18.84
C SER A 49 18.33 5.66 -18.95
N PRO A 50 18.09 5.11 -20.15
CA PRO A 50 17.96 3.66 -20.33
C PRO A 50 19.19 2.89 -19.86
N GLU A 51 20.38 3.49 -19.96
CA GLU A 51 21.65 2.89 -19.53
C GLU A 51 21.77 2.78 -17.99
N GLU A 52 21.03 3.62 -17.26
CA GLU A 52 20.95 3.61 -15.79
C GLU A 52 19.83 2.68 -15.29
N CYS A 53 18.97 2.20 -16.19
CA CYS A 53 17.85 1.32 -15.86
C CYS A 53 18.24 -0.16 -15.93
N THR A 54 17.55 -0.99 -15.12
CA THR A 54 17.64 -2.44 -15.27
C THR A 54 16.68 -2.91 -16.37
N PRO A 55 17.12 -3.71 -17.36
CA PRO A 55 16.22 -4.27 -18.37
C PRO A 55 15.10 -5.10 -17.74
N TRP A 56 13.90 -4.99 -18.32
CA TRP A 56 12.72 -5.68 -17.81
C TRP A 56 12.92 -7.19 -17.76
N GLU A 57 13.57 -7.77 -18.76
CA GLU A 57 13.84 -9.20 -18.85
C GLU A 57 14.67 -9.69 -17.66
N THR A 58 15.63 -8.88 -17.21
CA THR A 58 16.49 -9.18 -16.05
C THR A 58 15.70 -9.17 -14.75
N LEU A 59 14.89 -8.12 -14.51
CA LEU A 59 14.04 -8.02 -13.32
C LEU A 59 13.02 -9.15 -13.28
N ARG A 60 12.33 -9.39 -14.40
CA ARG A 60 11.31 -10.43 -14.53
C ARG A 60 11.90 -11.82 -14.28
N ALA A 61 13.05 -12.14 -14.86
CA ALA A 61 13.69 -13.44 -14.66
C ALA A 61 14.07 -13.67 -13.19
N GLY A 62 14.62 -12.66 -12.52
CA GLY A 62 14.94 -12.74 -11.09
C GLY A 62 13.70 -12.95 -10.21
N LEU A 63 12.62 -12.21 -10.48
CA LEU A 63 11.35 -12.36 -9.77
C LEU A 63 10.73 -13.75 -9.97
N LEU A 64 10.71 -14.25 -11.21
CA LEU A 64 10.17 -15.58 -11.51
C LEU A 64 10.98 -16.68 -10.81
N ALA A 65 12.31 -16.61 -10.84
CA ALA A 65 13.15 -17.57 -10.13
C ALA A 65 12.90 -17.55 -8.62
N GLY A 66 12.67 -16.35 -8.04
CA GLY A 66 12.30 -16.22 -6.63
C GLY A 66 10.97 -16.89 -6.29
N LEU A 67 9.94 -16.67 -7.10
CA LEU A 67 8.64 -17.33 -6.93
C LEU A 67 8.70 -18.84 -7.13
N GLU A 68 9.51 -19.32 -8.06
CA GLU A 68 9.75 -20.75 -8.26
C GLU A 68 10.46 -21.39 -7.08
N ALA A 69 11.44 -20.68 -6.47
CA ALA A 69 12.12 -21.13 -5.27
C ALA A 69 11.17 -21.19 -4.05
N GLU A 70 10.35 -20.17 -3.85
CA GLU A 70 9.33 -20.13 -2.79
C GLU A 70 8.27 -21.24 -2.99
N GLY A 71 7.81 -21.43 -4.23
CA GLY A 71 6.88 -22.49 -4.57
C GLY A 71 7.48 -23.90 -4.49
N ALA A 72 8.79 -24.07 -4.68
CA ALA A 72 9.48 -25.35 -4.50
C ALA A 72 9.62 -25.72 -3.03
N ASP A 73 9.93 -24.76 -2.16
CA ASP A 73 10.02 -24.96 -0.70
C ASP A 73 8.68 -25.41 -0.11
N GLN A 74 7.58 -24.81 -0.59
CA GLN A 74 6.22 -25.14 -0.18
C GLN A 74 5.75 -26.56 -0.60
N ARG A 75 6.43 -27.20 -1.57
CA ARG A 75 6.09 -28.54 -2.09
C ARG A 75 6.87 -29.69 -1.44
N VAL A 76 7.92 -29.36 -0.70
CA VAL A 76 8.77 -30.33 0.01
C VAL A 76 8.36 -30.46 1.49
N ALA A 77 7.60 -29.49 2.02
CA ALA A 77 6.92 -29.54 3.31
C ALA A 77 5.57 -30.27 3.24
#